data_AF-L9X252-F1
#
_entry.id   AF-L9X252-F1
#
_cell.length_a   1.000
_cell.length_b   1.000
_cell.length_c   1.000
_cell.angle_alpha   90.00
_cell.angle_beta   90.00
_cell.angle_gamma   90.00
#
_symmetry.space_group_name_H-M   'P 1'
#
loop_
_entity.id
_entity.type
_entity.pdbx_description
1 polymer ?
#
loop_
_entity_poly.entity_id
_entity_poly.type
_entity_poly.pdbx_seq_one_letter_code
_entity_poly.pdbx_strand_id
1 'polypeptide(L)'
;MTVIARFEVIPVRDGSLSDDIAQAIDALEEFDISYELTATDTVIEADDVGEVFDAIQAAHTAVESDRIITSLELDDYQNREQGAADRVESVASVLGRDPKRDR
;
A
#
# COMPACT_ATOMS: atom_id res chain seq x y z
N MET A 1 16.32 -4.87 -2.24
CA MET A 1 16.38 -3.51 -1.67
C MET A 1 14.94 -3.06 -1.62
N THR A 2 14.40 -2.77 -0.45
CA THR A 2 12.94 -2.71 -0.34
C THR A 2 12.45 -1.28 -0.50
N VAL A 3 11.66 -1.03 -1.54
CA VAL A 3 10.83 0.17 -1.66
C VAL A 3 9.57 -0.07 -0.86
N ILE A 4 9.29 0.80 0.11
CA ILE A 4 8.02 0.77 0.84
C ILE A 4 7.10 1.81 0.22
N ALA A 5 5.88 1.42 -0.11
CA ALA A 5 4.87 2.30 -0.65
C ALA A 5 3.61 2.24 0.17
N ARG A 6 2.83 3.33 0.15
CA ARG A 6 1.42 3.29 0.54
C ARG A 6 0.59 3.89 -0.57
N PHE A 7 -0.55 3.27 -0.85
CA PHE A 7 -1.48 3.80 -1.85
C PHE A 7 -2.93 3.67 -1.42
N GLU A 8 -3.77 4.50 -2.01
CA GLU A 8 -5.23 4.39 -1.95
C GLU A 8 -5.80 4.57 -3.36
N VAL A 9 -6.89 3.85 -3.68
CA VAL A 9 -7.63 4.01 -4.93
C VAL A 9 -9.08 4.33 -4.57
N ILE A 10 -9.54 5.49 -5.01
CA ILE A 10 -10.84 6.04 -4.65
C ILE A 10 -11.63 6.34 -5.93
N PRO A 11 -12.58 5.46 -6.31
CA PRO A 11 -13.57 5.80 -7.32
C PRO A 11 -14.53 6.87 -6.79
N VAL A 12 -14.77 7.90 -7.59
CA VAL A 12 -15.58 9.07 -7.19
C VAL A 12 -17.03 8.82 -7.58
N ARG A 13 -17.76 8.10 -6.73
CA ARG A 13 -19.19 7.80 -6.89
C ARG A 13 -19.91 7.60 -5.56
N ASP A 14 -21.23 7.56 -5.60
CA ASP A 14 -22.06 7.18 -4.45
C ASP A 14 -22.05 5.66 -4.21
N GLY A 15 -22.36 5.26 -2.97
CA GLY A 15 -22.51 3.86 -2.57
C GLY A 15 -21.26 3.26 -1.92
N SER A 16 -21.27 1.94 -1.74
CA SER A 16 -20.10 1.22 -1.21
C SER A 16 -19.01 1.13 -2.27
N LEU A 17 -17.76 1.22 -1.81
CA LEU A 17 -16.54 1.10 -2.62
C LEU A 17 -15.87 -0.27 -2.45
N SER A 18 -16.44 -1.18 -1.66
CA SER A 18 -15.81 -2.46 -1.30
C SER A 18 -15.48 -3.33 -2.51
N ASP A 19 -16.39 -3.44 -3.49
CA ASP A 19 -16.16 -4.24 -4.70
C ASP A 19 -15.05 -3.64 -5.57
N ASP A 20 -14.93 -2.31 -5.60
CA ASP A 20 -13.87 -1.61 -6.33
C ASP A 20 -12.52 -1.84 -5.66
N ILE A 21 -12.46 -1.70 -4.34
CA ILE A 21 -11.23 -1.94 -3.56
C ILE A 21 -10.82 -3.41 -3.70
N ALA A 22 -11.76 -4.36 -3.67
CA ALA A 22 -11.45 -5.77 -3.87
C ALA A 22 -10.81 -6.04 -5.24
N GLN A 23 -11.30 -5.41 -6.32
CA GLN A 23 -10.69 -5.51 -7.66
C GLN A 23 -9.28 -4.91 -7.70
N ALA A 24 -9.08 -3.77 -7.05
CA ALA A 24 -7.76 -3.14 -6.97
C ALA A 24 -6.74 -4.02 -6.24
N ILE A 25 -7.16 -4.71 -5.18
CA ILE A 25 -6.30 -5.64 -4.42
C ILE A 25 -6.05 -6.94 -5.19
N ASP A 26 -7.06 -7.51 -5.84
CA ASP A 26 -6.91 -8.73 -6.66
C ASP A 26 -5.91 -8.52 -7.81
N ALA A 27 -5.87 -7.31 -8.39
CA ALA A 27 -4.88 -6.94 -9.41
C ALA A 27 -3.43 -6.94 -8.91
N LEU A 28 -3.19 -6.83 -7.59
CA LEU A 28 -1.83 -6.89 -7.02
C LEU A 28 -1.24 -8.31 -7.04
N GLU A 29 -2.09 -9.35 -7.12
CA GLU A 29 -1.66 -10.76 -7.11
C GLU A 29 -0.80 -11.15 -8.34
N GLU A 30 -0.77 -10.31 -9.37
CA GLU A 30 0.04 -10.54 -10.58
C GLU A 30 1.52 -10.13 -10.42
N PHE A 31 1.88 -9.48 -9.30
CA PHE A 31 3.20 -8.88 -9.07
C PHE A 31 3.95 -9.58 -7.94
N ASP A 32 5.30 -9.57 -7.97
CA ASP A 32 6.14 -10.19 -6.92
C ASP A 32 6.36 -9.21 -5.76
N ILE A 33 5.24 -8.76 -5.18
CA ILE A 33 5.20 -7.77 -4.11
C ILE A 33 4.53 -8.35 -2.87
N SER A 34 4.85 -7.79 -1.70
CA SER A 34 4.00 -7.99 -0.51
C SER A 34 3.09 -6.80 -0.33
N TYR A 35 1.88 -7.04 0.18
CA TYR A 35 0.92 -5.98 0.47
C TYR A 35 0.14 -6.24 1.76
N GLU A 36 -0.23 -5.16 2.46
CA GLU A 36 -1.13 -5.18 3.62
C GLU A 36 -2.22 -4.12 3.42
N LEU A 37 -3.46 -4.58 3.24
CA LEU A 37 -4.63 -3.70 3.24
C LEU A 37 -4.91 -3.19 4.66
N THR A 38 -4.99 -1.88 4.83
CA THR A 38 -5.38 -1.23 6.08
C THR A 38 -6.78 -0.60 5.94
N ALA A 39 -7.23 0.10 6.98
CA ALA A 39 -8.53 0.77 6.96
C ALA A 39 -8.60 1.97 5.99
N THR A 40 -7.45 2.56 5.62
CA THR A 40 -7.38 3.81 4.86
C THR A 40 -6.52 3.73 3.62
N ASP A 41 -5.63 2.76 3.53
CA ASP A 41 -4.66 2.61 2.46
C ASP A 41 -4.24 1.15 2.35
N THR A 42 -3.32 0.88 1.44
CA THR A 42 -2.61 -0.40 1.33
C THR A 42 -1.12 -0.11 1.34
N VAL A 43 -0.39 -0.78 2.23
CA VAL A 43 1.08 -0.73 2.29
C VAL A 43 1.62 -1.81 1.36
N ILE A 44 2.60 -1.48 0.53
CA ILE A 44 3.28 -2.40 -0.40
C ILE A 44 4.78 -2.39 -0.10
N GLU A 45 5.42 -3.53 -0.25
CA GLU A 45 6.87 -3.66 -0.33
C GLU A 45 7.27 -4.37 -1.63
N ALA A 46 8.24 -3.82 -2.36
CA ALA A 46 8.76 -4.36 -3.61
C ALA A 46 10.29 -4.18 -3.69
N ASP A 47 10.95 -4.88 -4.62
CA ASP A 47 12.41 -4.80 -4.79
C ASP A 47 12.89 -3.55 -5.55
N ASP A 48 12.01 -2.92 -6.32
CA ASP A 48 12.28 -1.65 -6.98
C ASP A 48 11.02 -0.81 -7.22
N VAL A 49 11.24 0.46 -7.54
CA VAL A 49 10.15 1.43 -7.74
C VAL A 49 9.32 1.17 -8.99
N GLY A 50 9.90 0.52 -10.01
CA GLY A 50 9.22 0.17 -11.25
C GLY A 50 8.10 -0.82 -10.99
N GLU A 51 8.39 -1.87 -10.21
CA GLU A 51 7.39 -2.87 -9.82
C GLU A 51 6.24 -2.26 -9.02
N VAL A 52 6.52 -1.29 -8.13
CA VAL A 52 5.46 -0.54 -7.44
C VAL A 52 4.59 0.22 -8.45
N PHE A 53 5.18 0.95 -9.40
CA PHE A 53 4.40 1.69 -10.39
C PHE A 53 3.53 0.78 -11.26
N ASP A 54 4.06 -0.36 -11.70
CA ASP A 54 3.32 -1.33 -12.51
C ASP A 54 2.14 -1.92 -11.72
N ALA A 55 2.35 -2.27 -10.45
CA ALA A 55 1.30 -2.76 -9.56
C ALA A 55 0.20 -1.72 -9.30
N ILE A 56 0.59 -0.46 -9.02
CA ILE A 56 -0.40 0.63 -8.82
C ILE A 56 -1.16 0.95 -10.11
N GLN A 57 -0.50 0.87 -11.27
CA GLN A 57 -1.17 1.04 -12.56
C GLN A 57 -2.23 -0.04 -12.77
N ALA A 58 -1.92 -1.31 -12.47
CA ALA A 58 -2.87 -2.41 -12.55
C ALA A 58 -4.05 -2.20 -11.59
N ALA A 59 -3.77 -1.87 -10.33
CA ALA A 59 -4.79 -1.59 -9.32
C ALA A 59 -5.71 -0.41 -9.71
N HIS A 60 -5.15 0.67 -10.25
CA HIS A 60 -5.93 1.81 -10.74
C HIS A 60 -6.83 1.42 -11.92
N THR A 61 -6.32 0.61 -12.85
CA THR A 61 -7.03 0.24 -14.08
C THR A 61 -8.10 -0.82 -13.85
N ALA A 62 -7.94 -1.65 -12.81
CA ALA A 62 -8.91 -2.67 -12.43
C ALA A 62 -10.23 -2.10 -11.90
N VAL A 63 -10.23 -0.86 -11.42
CA VAL A 63 -11.44 -0.21 -10.90
C VAL A 63 -12.25 0.41 -12.03
N GLU A 64 -13.50 -0.04 -12.21
CA GLU A 64 -14.41 0.54 -13.21
C GLU A 64 -15.17 1.75 -12.66
N SER A 65 -14.72 2.97 -12.98
CA SER A 65 -15.40 4.20 -12.61
C SER A 65 -15.15 5.35 -13.58
N ASP A 66 -16.11 6.26 -13.72
CA ASP A 66 -15.97 7.47 -14.54
C ASP A 66 -14.83 8.40 -14.08
N ARG A 67 -14.49 8.32 -12.78
CA ARG A 67 -13.39 9.08 -12.19
C ARG A 67 -12.77 8.30 -11.05
N ILE A 68 -11.46 8.11 -11.12
CA ILE A 68 -10.65 7.44 -10.10
C ILE A 68 -9.57 8.42 -9.62
N ILE A 69 -9.42 8.51 -8.31
CA ILE A 69 -8.32 9.24 -7.68
C ILE A 69 -7.41 8.21 -7.02
N THR A 70 -6.14 8.22 -7.38
CA THR A 70 -5.12 7.39 -6.72
C THR A 70 -4.09 8.30 -6.07
N SER A 71 -3.82 8.04 -4.80
CA SER A 71 -2.69 8.63 -4.08
C SER A 71 -1.63 7.56 -3.89
N LEU A 72 -0.38 7.89 -4.17
CA LEU A 72 0.78 7.02 -3.94
C LEU A 72 1.86 7.81 -3.21
N GLU A 73 2.39 7.25 -2.14
CA GLU A 73 3.60 7.70 -1.47
C GLU A 73 4.64 6.58 -1.48
N LEU A 74 5.90 6.95 -1.75
CA LEU A 74 7.03 6.04 -1.85
C LEU A 74 8.11 6.46 -0.84
N ASP A 75 8.65 5.49 -0.12
CA ASP A 75 9.84 5.59 0.71
C ASP A 75 10.91 4.65 0.11
N ASP A 76 11.72 5.21 -0.80
CA ASP A 76 12.85 4.52 -1.43
C ASP A 76 14.17 5.02 -0.80
N TYR A 77 14.72 4.20 0.11
CA TYR A 77 15.99 4.50 0.77
C TYR A 77 17.15 3.69 0.15
N GLN A 78 17.71 4.18 -0.95
CA GLN A 78 18.71 3.50 -1.78
C GLN A 78 20.00 2.99 -1.10
N ASN A 79 20.30 3.41 0.13
CA ASN A 79 21.51 3.00 0.85
C ASN A 79 21.23 2.12 2.08
N ARG A 80 20.00 1.61 2.22
CA ARG A 80 19.57 0.84 3.38
C ARG A 80 18.45 -0.13 2.99
N GLU A 81 18.61 -1.39 3.38
CA GLU A 81 17.49 -2.33 3.38
C GLU A 81 16.64 -2.08 4.65
N GLN A 82 15.36 -1.80 4.46
CA GLN A 82 14.38 -1.64 5.53
C GLN A 82 13.00 -2.08 5.04
N GLY A 83 12.29 -2.86 5.84
CA GLY A 83 10.86 -3.14 5.68
C GLY A 83 10.01 -2.17 6.51
N ALA A 84 8.71 -2.14 6.25
CA ALA A 84 7.73 -1.37 7.00
C ALA A 84 7.69 -1.80 8.48
N ALA A 85 7.85 -3.11 8.74
CA ALA A 85 7.93 -3.65 10.09
C ALA A 85 9.10 -3.06 10.90
N ASP A 86 10.27 -2.86 10.27
CA ASP A 86 11.46 -2.32 10.95
C ASP A 86 11.19 -0.93 11.55
N ARG A 87 10.41 -0.11 10.84
CA ARG A 87 10.03 1.24 11.30
C ARG A 87 9.12 1.17 12.51
N VAL A 88 8.16 0.24 12.51
CA VAL A 88 7.26 0.00 13.65
C VAL A 88 8.05 -0.50 14.86
N GLU A 89 8.93 -1.48 14.66
CA GLU A 89 9.78 -2.04 15.71
C GLU A 89 10.72 -0.99 16.33
N SER A 90 11.35 -0.16 15.49
CA SER A 90 12.20 0.94 15.97
C SER A 90 11.43 1.91 16.85
N VAL A 91 10.18 2.25 16.49
CA VAL A 91 9.33 3.11 17.30
C VAL A 91 8.90 2.40 18.59
N ALA A 92 8.51 1.12 18.51
CA ALA A 92 8.13 0.31 19.67
C ALA A 92 9.26 0.23 20.71
N SER A 93 10.51 0.06 20.26
CA SER A 93 11.68 0.04 21.12
C SER A 93 11.88 1.37 21.86
N VAL A 94 11.65 2.51 21.19
CA VAL A 94 11.74 3.84 21.83
C VAL A 94 10.58 4.07 22.80
N LEU A 95 9.39 3.60 22.44
CA LEU A 95 8.20 3.70 23.29
C LEU A 95 8.24 2.78 24.51
N GLY A 96 9.04 1.70 24.46
CA GLY A 96 9.07 0.65 25.48
C GLY A 96 7.79 -0.20 25.52
N ARG A 97 6.99 -0.17 24.47
CA ARG A 97 5.74 -0.93 24.32
C ARG A 97 5.33 -1.04 22.84
N ASP A 98 4.47 -2.00 22.55
CA ASP A 98 3.85 -2.12 21.23
C ASP A 98 2.99 -0.89 20.92
N PRO A 99 3.12 -0.24 19.73
CA PRO A 99 2.31 0.91 19.32
C PRO A 99 0.88 0.53 18.91
N LYS A 100 0.28 -0.48 19.57
CA LYS A 100 -1.11 -0.91 19.40
C LYS A 100 -1.81 -0.90 20.75
N ARG A 101 -3.09 -0.52 20.77
CA ARG A 101 -3.94 -0.53 21.97
C ARG A 101 -5.39 -0.77 21.58
N ASP A 102 -6.01 -1.77 22.20
CA ASP A 102 -7.44 -2.00 22.10
C ASP A 102 -8.23 -1.04 23.01
N ARG A 103 -9.45 -0.68 22.57
CA ARG A 103 -10.35 0.20 23.31
C ARG A 103 -11.20 -0.56 24.32
#